data_AF-A0A560DNG0-F1
#
_entry.id   AF-A0A560DNG0-F1
#
_cell.length_a   1.000
_cell.length_b   1.000
_cell.length_c   1.000
_cell.angle_alpha   90.00
_cell.angle_beta   90.00
_cell.angle_gamma   90.00
#
_symmetry.space_group_name_H-M   'P 1'
#
loop_
_entity.id
_entity.type
_entity.pdbx_description
1 polymer ?
#
loop_
_entity_poly.entity_id
_entity_poly.type
_entity_poly.pdbx_seq_one_letter_code
_entity_poly.pdbx_strand_id
1 'polypeptide(L)'
;MKLLISAETDKEDKQLHNSFRLGFRYRHRSGDFDSSGSCGSHAVLLSDGAEVRMGCGVDCEGGGIEVGLSKDNKSAIIRLVQIRVWQNNKPDDEAEHALVAGADDKIFRLDRTDTSECASLVTDRKELAALRHK
;
A
#
# COMPACT_ATOMS: atom_id res chain seq x y z
N MET A 1 -3.76 6.19 -9.23
CA MET A 1 -3.08 5.34 -8.23
C MET A 1 -3.95 5.33 -6.98
N LYS A 2 -3.99 4.21 -6.27
CA LYS A 2 -4.79 4.01 -5.06
C LYS A 2 -3.92 3.26 -4.05
N LEU A 3 -3.96 3.66 -2.79
CA LEU A 3 -3.27 2.99 -1.70
C LEU A 3 -4.29 2.71 -0.59
N LEU A 4 -4.41 1.43 -0.23
CA LEU A 4 -5.18 0.97 0.91
C LEU A 4 -4.19 0.52 1.99
N ILE A 5 -4.34 1.09 3.19
CA ILE A 5 -3.68 0.60 4.40
C ILE A 5 -4.75 -0.03 5.28
N SER A 6 -4.58 -1.31 5.60
CA SER A 6 -5.45 -2.03 6.53
C SER A 6 -4.68 -2.35 7.80
N ALA A 7 -5.40 -2.34 8.91
CA ALA A 7 -4.89 -2.72 10.22
C ALA A 7 -5.81 -3.83 10.75
N GLU A 8 -5.29 -5.04 10.85
CA GLU A 8 -6.05 -6.23 11.25
C GLU A 8 -5.40 -6.85 12.49
N THR A 9 -6.22 -7.26 13.45
CA THR A 9 -5.74 -8.06 14.57
C THR A 9 -5.72 -9.51 14.15
N ASP A 10 -4.54 -10.13 14.12
CA ASP A 10 -4.44 -11.55 13.85
C ASP A 10 -5.06 -12.35 15.02
N LYS A 11 -5.79 -13.41 14.66
CA LYS A 11 -6.60 -14.16 15.64
C LYS A 11 -5.75 -15.10 16.50
N GLU A 12 -4.57 -15.48 16.03
CA GLU A 12 -3.69 -16.44 16.68
C GLU A 12 -2.72 -15.71 17.63
N ASP A 13 -2.06 -14.65 17.16
CA ASP A 13 -1.06 -13.91 17.95
C ASP A 13 -1.63 -12.69 18.71
N LYS A 14 -2.86 -12.26 18.38
CA LYS A 14 -3.55 -11.07 18.93
C LYS A 14 -2.79 -9.77 18.74
N GLN A 15 -1.84 -9.71 17.81
CA GLN A 15 -1.09 -8.52 17.46
C GLN A 15 -1.78 -7.78 16.31
N LEU A 16 -1.56 -6.46 16.29
CA LEU A 16 -2.03 -5.61 15.20
C LEU A 16 -1.03 -5.68 14.05
N HIS A 17 -1.46 -6.25 12.93
CA HIS A 17 -0.70 -6.30 11.70
C HIS A 17 -1.22 -5.24 10.75
N ASN A 18 -0.32 -4.40 10.25
CA ASN A 18 -0.64 -3.46 9.21
C ASN A 18 -0.25 -4.06 7.86
N SER A 19 -1.09 -3.90 6.85
CA SER A 19 -0.76 -4.32 5.48
C SER A 19 -1.07 -3.19 4.51
N PHE A 20 -0.42 -3.22 3.36
CA PHE A 20 -0.71 -2.28 2.28
C PHE A 20 -1.11 -3.00 1.01
N ARG A 21 -1.96 -2.32 0.24
CA ARG A 21 -2.29 -2.67 -1.15
C ARG A 21 -2.20 -1.41 -1.98
N LEU A 22 -1.31 -1.42 -2.96
CA LEU A 22 -1.13 -0.34 -3.93
C LEU A 22 -1.67 -0.82 -5.27
N GLY A 23 -2.55 -0.03 -5.89
CA GLY A 23 -2.98 -0.27 -7.26
C GLY A 23 -2.75 0.93 -8.17
N PHE A 24 -2.32 0.67 -9.39
CA PHE A 24 -2.00 1.70 -10.37
C PHE A 24 -2.15 1.20 -11.80
N ARG A 25 -2.04 2.15 -12.74
CA ARG A 25 -2.05 1.92 -14.18
C ARG A 25 -0.83 2.61 -14.78
N TYR A 26 -0.14 1.94 -15.70
CA TYR A 26 0.88 2.60 -16.51
C TYR A 26 0.23 3.50 -17.55
N ARG A 27 0.88 4.60 -17.92
CA ARG A 27 0.44 5.44 -19.04
C ARG A 27 0.64 4.77 -20.39
N HIS A 28 1.68 3.95 -20.51
CA HIS A 28 2.15 3.37 -21.76
C HIS A 28 1.85 1.86 -21.90
N ARG A 29 1.17 1.27 -20.90
CA ARG A 29 0.77 -0.15 -20.92
C ARG A 29 -0.66 -0.29 -20.42
N SER A 30 -1.43 -1.15 -21.07
CA SER A 30 -2.79 -1.48 -20.65
C SER A 30 -2.78 -2.49 -19.52
N GLY A 31 -3.61 -2.28 -18.51
CA GLY A 31 -3.80 -3.22 -17.40
C GLY A 31 -3.93 -2.51 -16.06
N ASP A 32 -4.51 -3.22 -15.11
CA ASP A 32 -4.50 -2.86 -13.70
C ASP A 32 -3.39 -3.65 -13.00
N PHE A 33 -2.52 -2.92 -12.32
CA PHE A 33 -1.35 -3.46 -11.65
C PHE A 33 -1.45 -3.19 -10.17
N ASP A 34 -0.95 -4.13 -9.38
CA ASP A 34 -0.96 -4.01 -7.94
C ASP A 34 0.30 -4.58 -7.30
N SER A 35 0.51 -4.14 -6.06
CA SER A 35 1.54 -4.62 -5.17
C SER A 35 0.97 -4.62 -3.76
N SER A 36 1.28 -5.65 -3.00
CA SER A 36 0.82 -5.78 -1.62
C SER A 36 1.90 -6.38 -0.75
N GLY A 37 1.78 -6.14 0.55
CA GLY A 37 2.73 -6.64 1.52
C GLY A 37 2.42 -6.20 2.94
N SER A 38 3.32 -6.53 3.85
CA SER A 38 3.17 -6.23 5.27
C SER A 38 3.85 -4.90 5.61
N CYS A 39 3.24 -4.15 6.50
CA CYS A 39 3.84 -3.00 7.13
C CYS A 39 4.34 -3.40 8.50
N GLY A 40 5.62 -3.12 8.77
CA GLY A 40 6.24 -3.48 10.04
C GLY A 40 5.47 -2.89 11.23
N SER A 41 5.48 -3.59 12.36
CA SER A 41 4.84 -3.19 13.61
C SER A 41 5.45 -1.93 14.25
N HIS A 42 6.58 -1.45 13.74
CA HIS A 42 7.27 -0.27 14.23
C HIS A 42 6.90 0.96 13.39
N ALA A 43 5.79 1.62 13.76
CA ALA A 43 5.58 3.00 13.37
C ALA A 43 6.67 3.85 14.03
N VAL A 44 7.55 4.46 13.23
CA VAL A 44 8.59 5.37 13.73
C VAL A 44 7.96 6.75 13.88
N LEU A 45 7.72 7.15 15.13
CA LEU A 45 7.46 8.54 15.47
C LEU A 45 8.79 9.30 15.36
N LEU A 46 8.98 10.06 14.28
CA LEU A 46 10.14 10.92 14.17
C LEU A 46 10.03 12.06 15.18
N SER A 47 11.13 12.29 15.91
CA SER A 47 11.27 13.22 17.04
C SER A 47 10.99 14.70 16.72
N ASP A 48 10.71 15.03 15.46
CA ASP A 48 10.38 16.37 14.98
C ASP A 48 8.86 16.65 14.95
N GLY A 49 8.08 15.85 15.68
CA GLY A 49 6.70 16.15 16.03
C GLY A 49 5.74 16.31 14.83
N ALA A 50 5.98 15.64 13.69
CA ALA A 50 5.20 15.92 12.49
C ALA A 50 4.73 14.82 11.53
N GLU A 51 5.25 13.60 11.57
CA GLU A 51 4.81 12.57 10.61
C GLU A 51 4.98 11.19 11.25
N VAL A 52 3.90 10.41 11.32
CA VAL A 52 3.99 8.98 11.69
C VAL A 52 4.43 8.24 10.43
N ARG A 53 5.58 7.58 10.49
CA ARG A 53 6.12 6.82 9.35
C ARG A 53 6.03 5.32 9.58
N MET A 54 5.64 4.61 8.53
CA MET A 54 5.50 3.17 8.53
C MET A 54 6.19 2.60 7.29
N GLY A 55 7.17 1.74 7.50
CA GLY A 55 7.82 0.99 6.42
C GLY A 55 6.97 -0.22 6.05
N CYS A 56 6.66 -0.36 4.77
CA CYS A 56 5.88 -1.46 4.22
C CYS A 56 6.70 -2.21 3.16
N GLY A 57 6.91 -3.50 3.38
CA GLY A 57 7.75 -4.37 2.56
C GLY A 57 6.91 -5.36 1.77
N VAL A 58 7.43 -5.73 0.60
CA VAL A 58 6.94 -6.86 -0.19
C VAL A 58 7.89 -8.05 0.04
N ASP A 59 7.31 -9.23 0.26
CA ASP A 59 8.07 -10.44 0.59
C ASP A 59 9.07 -10.85 -0.51
N CYS A 60 10.04 -11.68 -0.12
CA CYS A 60 11.02 -12.30 -1.03
C CYS A 60 11.80 -11.28 -1.88
N GLU A 61 12.45 -10.32 -1.21
CA GLU A 61 13.23 -9.23 -1.85
C GLU A 61 12.38 -8.35 -2.79
N GLY A 62 11.08 -8.27 -2.53
CA GLY A 62 10.16 -7.48 -3.34
C GLY A 62 10.29 -5.97 -3.17
N GLY A 63 11.14 -5.49 -2.26
CA GLY A 63 11.32 -4.06 -1.97
C GLY A 63 10.25 -3.51 -1.02
N GLY A 64 9.93 -2.22 -1.10
CA GLY A 64 8.97 -1.59 -0.20
C GLY A 64 8.67 -0.11 -0.48
N ILE A 65 7.69 0.39 0.26
CA ILE A 65 7.32 1.81 0.36
C ILE A 65 7.41 2.28 1.80
N GLU A 66 7.72 3.56 1.99
CA GLU A 66 7.50 4.24 3.25
C GLU A 66 6.21 5.06 3.17
N VAL A 67 5.34 4.91 4.16
CA VAL A 67 4.08 5.64 4.27
C VAL A 67 4.19 6.60 5.45
N GLY A 68 4.19 7.90 5.16
CA GLY A 68 4.14 8.96 6.15
C GLY A 68 2.74 9.55 6.25
N LEU A 69 2.08 9.43 7.40
CA LEU A 69 0.76 10.02 7.62
C LEU A 69 0.89 11.48 8.05
N SER A 70 0.10 12.34 7.39
CA SER A 70 -0.04 13.75 7.80
C SER A 70 -0.69 13.88 9.17
N LYS A 71 -0.33 14.94 9.92
CA LYS A 71 -0.87 15.23 11.26
C LYS A 71 -2.40 15.25 11.34
N ASP A 72 -3.04 15.73 10.29
CA ASP A 72 -4.50 15.87 10.23
C ASP A 72 -5.20 14.62 9.70
N ASN A 73 -4.45 13.55 9.41
CA ASN A 73 -4.92 12.30 8.85
C ASN A 73 -5.68 12.43 7.52
N LYS A 74 -5.49 13.54 6.78
CA LYS A 74 -6.18 13.78 5.51
C LYS A 74 -5.35 13.39 4.29
N SER A 75 -4.07 13.10 4.47
CA SER A 75 -3.17 12.70 3.40
C SER A 75 -2.03 11.80 3.89
N ALA A 76 -1.39 11.13 2.94
CA ALA A 76 -0.18 10.38 3.16
C ALA A 76 0.90 10.81 2.15
N ILE A 77 2.15 10.89 2.61
CA ILE A 77 3.33 11.03 1.77
C ILE A 77 3.92 9.64 1.58
N ILE A 78 4.02 9.21 0.33
CA ILE A 78 4.56 7.91 -0.03
C ILE A 78 5.97 8.10 -0.56
N ARG A 79 6.92 7.34 -0.03
CA ARG A 79 8.28 7.27 -0.56
C ARG A 79 8.49 5.88 -1.14
N LEU A 80 8.62 5.83 -2.46
CA LEU A 80 8.82 4.61 -3.22
C LEU A 80 10.28 4.53 -3.66
N VAL A 81 10.91 3.38 -3.47
CA VAL A 81 12.21 3.06 -4.07
C VAL A 81 12.01 2.02 -5.16
N GLN A 82 11.53 0.84 -4.75
CA GLN A 82 11.23 -0.26 -5.64
C GLN A 82 10.20 -1.17 -4.96
N ILE A 83 9.21 -1.64 -5.69
CA ILE A 83 8.30 -2.70 -5.25
C ILE A 83 8.06 -3.71 -6.37
N ARG A 84 7.91 -4.99 -6.04
CA ARG A 84 7.45 -6.03 -6.97
C ARG A 84 5.98 -5.81 -7.31
N VAL A 85 5.60 -6.10 -8.54
CA VAL A 85 4.27 -5.79 -9.09
C VAL A 85 3.69 -7.03 -9.75
N TRP A 86 2.37 -7.16 -9.68
CA TRP A 86 1.60 -8.16 -10.38
C TRP A 86 0.51 -7.50 -11.21
N GLN A 87 0.10 -8.16 -12.28
CA GLN A 87 -1.11 -7.79 -12.99
C GLN A 87 -2.30 -8.43 -12.28
N ASN A 88 -3.29 -7.63 -11.89
CA ASN A 88 -4.37 -8.04 -10.98
C ASN A 88 -5.13 -9.31 -11.45
N ASN A 89 -5.24 -9.51 -12.77
CA ASN A 89 -5.93 -10.66 -13.36
C ASN A 89 -5.04 -11.89 -13.61
N LYS A 90 -3.74 -11.82 -13.31
CA LYS A 90 -2.76 -12.86 -13.59
C LYS A 90 -1.65 -12.94 -12.51
N PRO A 91 -1.98 -13.35 -11.28
CA PRO A 91 -0.99 -13.47 -10.21
C PRO A 91 0.02 -14.61 -10.42
N ASP A 92 -0.32 -15.63 -11.22
CA ASP A 92 0.51 -16.82 -11.50
C ASP A 92 1.45 -16.67 -12.71
N ASP A 93 1.25 -15.65 -13.57
CA ASP A 93 2.23 -15.30 -14.58
C ASP A 93 3.41 -14.62 -13.85
N GLU A 94 4.67 -14.97 -14.21
CA GLU A 94 5.88 -14.43 -13.59
C GLU A 94 5.73 -12.94 -13.25
N ALA A 95 5.83 -12.59 -11.96
CA ALA A 95 5.64 -11.23 -11.47
C ALA A 95 6.25 -10.22 -12.45
N GLU A 96 5.41 -9.36 -13.03
CA GLU A 96 5.90 -8.34 -13.94
C GLU A 96 6.90 -7.44 -13.21
N HIS A 97 7.89 -6.95 -13.95
CA HIS A 97 9.02 -6.19 -13.43
C HIS A 97 8.65 -5.19 -12.33
N ALA A 98 9.54 -5.06 -11.34
CA ALA A 98 9.37 -4.15 -10.22
C ALA A 98 9.04 -2.71 -10.68
N LEU A 99 8.11 -2.06 -9.98
CA LEU A 99 7.92 -0.62 -10.08
C LEU A 99 9.08 0.06 -9.36
N VAL A 100 10.01 0.61 -10.13
CA VAL A 100 11.15 1.39 -9.64
C VAL A 100 10.82 2.87 -9.74
N ALA A 101 11.07 3.62 -8.67
CA ALA A 101 10.88 5.05 -8.70
C ALA A 101 11.89 5.75 -9.62
N GLY A 102 11.39 6.69 -10.43
CA GLY A 102 12.23 7.62 -11.16
C GLY A 102 12.91 8.64 -10.23
N ALA A 103 13.85 9.43 -10.76
CA ALA A 103 14.58 10.44 -10.00
C ALA A 103 13.63 11.46 -9.32
N ASP A 104 12.56 11.84 -10.02
CA ASP A 104 11.62 12.88 -9.61
C ASP A 104 10.32 12.32 -9.01
N ASP A 105 10.06 11.02 -9.18
CA ASP A 105 8.76 10.40 -8.91
C ASP A 105 8.75 9.54 -7.63
N LYS A 106 9.84 9.59 -6.86
CA LYS A 106 10.04 8.76 -5.67
C LYS A 106 9.26 9.20 -4.44
N ILE A 107 8.77 10.45 -4.41
CA ILE A 107 7.98 10.98 -3.29
C ILE A 107 6.72 11.62 -3.85
N PHE A 108 5.56 11.14 -3.42
CA PHE A 108 4.28 11.68 -3.87
C PHE A 108 3.24 11.68 -2.74
N ARG A 109 2.28 12.59 -2.83
CA ARG A 109 1.18 12.72 -1.88
C ARG A 109 -0.06 12.01 -2.40
N LEU A 110 -0.73 11.27 -1.52
CA LEU A 110 -2.07 10.75 -1.73
C LEU A 110 -3.02 11.40 -0.73
N ASP A 111 -4.10 11.99 -1.22
CA ASP A 111 -5.17 12.49 -0.35
C ASP A 111 -6.06 11.32 0.08
N ARG A 112 -6.53 11.39 1.33
CA ARG A 112 -7.44 10.40 1.89
C ARG A 112 -8.79 10.55 1.20
N THR A 113 -9.33 9.42 0.76
CA THR A 113 -10.66 9.33 0.16
C THR A 113 -11.50 8.29 0.92
N ASP A 114 -12.76 8.17 0.53
CA ASP A 114 -13.66 7.12 1.01
C ASP A 114 -13.09 5.73 0.69
N THR A 115 -13.29 4.77 1.60
CA THR A 115 -12.72 3.43 1.44
C THR A 115 -13.32 2.65 0.27
N SER A 116 -14.53 2.99 -0.17
CA SER A 116 -15.17 2.40 -1.36
C SER A 116 -14.37 2.66 -2.65
N GLU A 117 -13.62 3.76 -2.72
CA GLU A 117 -12.71 4.03 -3.84
C GLU A 117 -11.58 3.00 -3.92
N CYS A 118 -11.22 2.35 -2.82
CA CYS A 118 -10.20 1.33 -2.77
C CYS A 118 -10.75 -0.09 -2.94
N ALA A 119 -12.05 -0.27 -3.16
CA ALA A 119 -12.69 -1.59 -3.27
C ALA A 119 -12.05 -2.50 -4.33
N SER A 120 -11.52 -1.94 -5.42
CA SER A 120 -10.84 -2.70 -6.48
C SER A 120 -9.51 -3.33 -6.05
N LEU A 121 -8.94 -2.91 -4.91
CA LEU A 121 -7.70 -3.46 -4.36
C LEU A 121 -7.96 -4.64 -3.39
N VAL A 122 -9.23 -4.85 -3.04
CA VAL A 122 -9.59 -5.87 -2.06
C VAL A 122 -10.00 -7.15 -2.77
N THR A 123 -9.19 -8.17 -2.55
CA THR A 123 -9.34 -9.52 -3.11
C THR A 123 -10.16 -10.43 -2.19
N ASP A 124 -10.13 -10.20 -0.88
CA ASP A 124 -10.93 -10.97 0.08
C ASP A 124 -12.40 -10.50 0.09
N ARG A 125 -13.33 -11.45 -0.05
CA ARG A 125 -14.76 -11.13 -0.16
C ARG A 125 -15.37 -10.60 1.14
N LYS A 126 -14.85 -11.01 2.31
CA LYS A 126 -15.36 -10.56 3.61
C LYS A 126 -14.87 -9.15 3.89
N GLU A 127 -13.60 -8.87 3.59
CA GLU A 127 -13.03 -7.52 3.67
C GLU A 127 -13.77 -6.57 2.72
N LEU A 128 -14.01 -7.00 1.47
CA LEU A 128 -14.76 -6.21 0.49
C LEU A 128 -16.19 -5.91 0.96
N ALA A 129 -16.87 -6.88 1.57
CA ALA A 129 -18.19 -6.65 2.14
C ALA A 129 -18.13 -5.63 3.28
N ALA A 130 -17.15 -5.74 4.19
CA ALA A 130 -16.97 -4.79 5.29
C ALA A 130 -16.69 -3.36 4.81
N LEU A 131 -15.96 -3.21 3.68
CA LEU A 131 -15.71 -1.90 3.07
C LEU A 131 -16.96 -1.25 2.47
N ARG A 132 -17.94 -2.04 2.01
CA ARG A 132 -19.19 -1.52 1.42
C ARG A 132 -20.21 -1.10 2.47
N HIS A 133 -19.98 -1.45 3.73
CA HIS A 133 -20.87 -1.15 4.86
C HIS A 133 -20.35 -0.03 5.77
N LYS A 134 -19.17 0.54 5.48
CA LYS A 134 -18.62 1.74 6.13
C LYS A 134 -18.95 2.98 5.32
#